data_AF-A0A7C2NW83-F1
#
_entry.id   AF-A0A7C2NW83-F1
#
_cell.length_a   1.000
_cell.length_b   1.000
_cell.length_c   1.000
_cell.angle_alpha   90.00
_cell.angle_beta   90.00
_cell.angle_gamma   90.00
#
_symmetry.space_group_name_H-M   'P 1'
#
loop_
_entity.id
_entity.type
_entity.pdbx_description
1 polymer ?
#
loop_
_entity_poly.entity_id
_entity_poly.type
_entity_poly.pdbx_seq_one_letter_code
_entity_poly.pdbx_strand_id
1 'polypeptide(L)'
;MDAALRQQAEFAIDFLHRSALEISATMRKHQLKLADRQCRMVELSRRIQLAVVILCTCLYAGRQSDERIRRAGEIHAAQLSDTLQGRRPSDAFLRRITALGADLVDQGLPGSGEILTPPILMPYQT
;
A
#
# COMPACT_ATOMS: atom_id res chain seq x y z
N MET A 1 -0.78 14.69 10.91
CA MET A 1 -0.76 13.79 9.74
C MET A 1 -0.83 14.65 8.49
N ASP A 2 0.02 14.38 7.50
CA ASP A 2 0.04 15.12 6.23
C ASP A 2 -1.31 15.03 5.49
N ALA A 3 -1.63 16.05 4.68
CA ALA A 3 -2.90 16.13 3.98
C ALA A 3 -3.08 14.99 2.96
N ALA A 4 -2.01 14.58 2.27
CA ALA A 4 -2.08 13.49 1.30
C ALA A 4 -2.33 12.14 2.00
N LEU A 5 -1.63 11.87 3.10
CA LEU A 5 -1.87 10.67 3.93
C LEU A 5 -3.29 10.64 4.49
N ARG A 6 -3.79 11.78 4.94
CA ARG A 6 -5.16 11.89 5.45
C ARG A 6 -6.20 11.52 4.39
N GLN A 7 -6.04 12.05 3.18
CA GLN A 7 -6.95 11.75 2.07
C GLN A 7 -6.97 10.24 1.75
N GLN A 8 -5.82 9.58 1.72
CA GLN A 8 -5.77 8.13 1.45
C GLN A 8 -6.34 7.30 2.61
N ALA A 9 -6.13 7.74 3.85
CA ALA A 9 -6.72 7.10 5.02
C ALA A 9 -8.25 7.20 5.04
N GLU A 10 -8.79 8.39 4.76
CA GLU A 10 -10.24 8.62 4.65
C GLU A 10 -10.85 7.78 3.52
N PHE A 11 -10.20 7.72 2.35
CA PHE A 11 -10.58 6.83 1.27
C PHE A 11 -10.65 5.36 1.70
N ALA A 12 -9.64 4.86 2.41
CA ALA A 12 -9.61 3.48 2.88
C ALA A 12 -10.71 3.19 3.91
N ILE A 13 -10.97 4.12 4.84
CA ILE A 13 -12.06 4.01 5.83
C ILE A 13 -13.42 3.93 5.13
N ASP A 14 -13.68 4.83 4.19
CA ASP A 14 -14.94 4.84 3.43
C ASP A 14 -15.12 3.58 2.61
N PHE A 15 -14.04 3.08 2.00
CA PHE A 15 -14.05 1.82 1.27
C PHE A 15 -14.41 0.65 2.18
N LEU A 16 -13.77 0.53 3.34
CA LEU A 16 -14.00 -0.55 4.31
C LEU A 16 -15.44 -0.53 4.85
N HIS A 17 -15.99 0.65 5.16
CA HIS A 17 -17.39 0.78 5.57
C HIS A 17 -18.36 0.27 4.50
N ARG A 18 -18.12 0.61 3.22
CA ARG A 18 -18.94 0.12 2.11
C ARG A 18 -18.77 -1.38 1.88
N SER A 19 -17.56 -1.91 2.07
CA SER A 19 -17.29 -3.35 1.93
C SER A 19 -18.11 -4.21 2.89
N ALA A 20 -18.43 -3.74 4.09
CA ALA A 20 -19.27 -4.49 5.03
C ALA A 20 -20.67 -4.81 4.45
N LEU A 21 -21.26 -3.85 3.72
CA LEU A 21 -22.53 -4.05 3.03
C LEU A 21 -22.39 -5.02 1.85
N GLU A 22 -21.30 -4.93 1.10
CA GLU A 22 -20.99 -5.82 -0.03
C GLU A 22 -20.78 -7.28 0.43
N ILE A 23 -20.03 -7.49 1.52
CA ILE A 23 -19.87 -8.80 2.17
C ILE A 23 -21.25 -9.35 2.55
N SER A 24 -22.04 -8.55 3.27
CA SER A 24 -23.37 -8.97 3.73
C SER A 24 -24.30 -9.33 2.57
N ALA A 25 -24.29 -8.55 1.49
CA ALA A 25 -25.06 -8.82 0.28
C ALA A 25 -24.59 -10.10 -0.42
N THR A 26 -23.27 -10.32 -0.50
CA THR A 26 -22.68 -11.52 -1.10
C THR A 26 -23.04 -12.78 -0.31
N MET A 27 -22.96 -12.71 1.02
CA MET A 27 -23.39 -13.79 1.91
C MET A 27 -24.89 -14.08 1.77
N ARG A 28 -25.76 -13.05 1.74
CA ARG A 28 -27.20 -13.24 1.54
C ARG A 28 -27.55 -13.81 0.18
N LYS A 29 -26.84 -13.42 -0.88
CA LYS A 29 -27.10 -13.87 -2.26
C LYS A 29 -26.68 -15.31 -2.49
N HIS A 30 -25.53 -15.72 -1.95
CA HIS A 30 -24.94 -17.02 -2.23
C HIS A 30 -25.15 -18.06 -1.13
N GLN A 31 -25.42 -17.64 0.11
CA GLN A 31 -25.75 -18.49 1.27
C GLN A 31 -24.86 -19.75 1.32
N LEU A 32 -25.46 -20.95 1.27
CA LEU A 32 -24.79 -22.24 1.31
C LEU A 32 -23.87 -22.50 0.10
N LYS A 33 -24.10 -21.82 -1.03
CA LYS A 33 -23.29 -21.93 -2.26
C LYS A 33 -22.12 -20.95 -2.29
N LEU A 34 -21.85 -20.23 -1.20
CA LEU A 34 -20.74 -19.28 -1.13
C LEU A 34 -19.38 -19.98 -1.29
N ALA A 35 -19.25 -21.19 -0.74
CA ALA A 35 -18.05 -22.02 -0.87
C ALA A 35 -17.72 -22.38 -2.33
N ASP A 36 -18.73 -22.49 -3.20
CA ASP A 36 -18.55 -22.74 -4.64
C ASP A 36 -18.18 -21.47 -5.42
N ARG A 37 -18.17 -20.31 -4.77
CA ARG A 37 -17.85 -19.00 -5.35
C ARG A 37 -16.52 -18.46 -4.85
N GLN A 38 -15.54 -19.35 -4.67
CA GLN A 38 -14.20 -19.01 -4.18
C GLN A 38 -13.57 -17.85 -4.95
N CYS A 39 -13.66 -17.81 -6.28
CA CYS A 39 -13.12 -16.71 -7.08
C CYS A 39 -13.70 -15.35 -6.67
N ARG A 40 -15.01 -15.29 -6.38
CA ARG A 40 -15.68 -14.06 -5.93
C ARG A 40 -15.28 -13.70 -4.51
N MET A 41 -15.13 -14.68 -3.62
CA MET A 41 -14.64 -14.47 -2.27
C MET A 41 -13.19 -13.96 -2.26
N VAL A 42 -12.32 -14.55 -3.07
CA VAL A 42 -10.92 -14.16 -3.21
C VAL A 42 -10.80 -12.72 -3.71
N GLU A 43 -11.58 -12.35 -4.73
CA GLU A 43 -11.59 -10.98 -5.26
C GLU A 43 -12.06 -9.95 -4.21
N LEU A 44 -13.18 -10.21 -3.53
CA LEU A 44 -13.69 -9.34 -2.46
C LEU A 44 -12.69 -9.23 -1.30
N SER A 45 -12.12 -10.36 -0.88
CA SER A 45 -11.16 -10.42 0.22
C SER A 45 -9.88 -9.65 -0.12
N ARG A 46 -9.37 -9.80 -1.34
CA ARG A 46 -8.19 -9.09 -1.83
C ARG A 46 -8.40 -7.57 -1.79
N ARG A 47 -9.56 -7.08 -2.21
CA ARG A 47 -9.88 -5.64 -2.18
C ARG A 47 -9.95 -5.08 -0.76
N ILE A 48 -10.55 -5.82 0.16
CA ILE A 48 -10.64 -5.43 1.58
C ILE A 48 -9.24 -5.42 2.21
N GLN A 49 -8.45 -6.47 1.99
CA GLN A 49 -7.07 -6.53 2.47
C GLN A 49 -6.25 -5.36 1.95
N LEU A 50 -6.40 -5.01 0.67
CA LEU A 50 -5.72 -3.85 0.08
C LEU A 50 -6.09 -2.54 0.78
N ALA A 51 -7.38 -2.33 1.08
CA ALA A 51 -7.85 -1.17 1.84
C ALA A 51 -7.31 -1.14 3.28
N VAL A 52 -7.22 -2.29 3.95
CA VAL A 52 -6.57 -2.41 5.28
C VAL A 52 -5.10 -2.03 5.20
N VAL A 53 -4.36 -2.52 4.19
CA VAL A 53 -2.94 -2.18 3.99
C VAL A 53 -2.77 -0.68 3.76
N ILE A 54 -3.64 -0.04 2.95
CA ILE A 54 -3.62 1.42 2.75
C ILE A 54 -3.77 2.14 4.09
N LEU A 55 -4.79 1.79 4.88
CA LEU A 55 -5.06 2.44 6.16
C LEU A 55 -3.88 2.26 7.14
N CYS A 56 -3.38 1.05 7.30
CA CYS A 56 -2.22 0.75 8.14
C CYS A 56 -0.97 1.52 7.69
N THR A 57 -0.73 1.60 6.38
CA THR A 57 0.39 2.38 5.81
C THR A 57 0.26 3.85 6.15
N CYS A 58 -0.94 4.44 6.00
CA CYS A 58 -1.16 5.85 6.30
C CYS A 58 -0.95 6.15 7.79
N LEU A 59 -1.48 5.31 8.68
CA LEU A 59 -1.32 5.45 10.13
C LEU A 59 0.13 5.22 10.58
N TYR A 60 0.86 4.32 9.93
CA TYR A 60 2.28 4.11 10.18
C TYR A 60 3.08 5.33 9.71
N ALA A 61 2.98 5.70 8.44
CA ALA A 61 3.71 6.82 7.85
C ALA A 61 3.42 8.16 8.56
N GLY A 62 2.17 8.37 8.99
CA GLY A 62 1.76 9.57 9.72
C GLY A 62 2.38 9.71 11.12
N ARG A 63 2.98 8.63 11.66
CA ARG A 63 3.70 8.63 12.94
C ARG A 63 5.23 8.71 12.78
N GLN A 64 5.73 8.65 11.54
CA GLN A 64 7.17 8.66 11.28
C GLN A 64 7.72 10.08 11.32
N SER A 65 8.90 10.22 11.92
CA SER A 65 9.66 11.48 11.95
C SER A 65 10.56 11.66 10.73
N ASP A 66 11.02 10.56 10.12
CA ASP A 66 11.85 10.62 8.91
C ASP A 66 10.98 10.92 7.68
N GLU A 67 11.31 12.01 7.00
CA GLU A 67 10.61 12.48 5.81
C GLU A 67 10.58 11.45 4.69
N ARG A 68 11.66 10.67 4.52
CA ARG A 68 11.77 9.67 3.44
C ARG A 68 10.83 8.51 3.69
N ILE A 69 10.70 8.07 4.94
CA ILE A 69 9.75 7.02 5.33
C ILE A 69 8.31 7.53 5.15
N ARG A 70 8.05 8.79 5.52
CA ARG A 70 6.74 9.41 5.34
C ARG A 70 6.34 9.49 3.85
N ARG A 71 7.24 10.00 3.00
CA ARG A 71 7.05 10.06 1.54
C ARG A 71 6.91 8.69 0.91
N ALA A 72 7.68 7.69 1.35
CA ALA A 72 7.54 6.31 0.90
C ALA A 72 6.14 5.76 1.23
N GLY A 73 5.66 6.00 2.45
CA GLY A 73 4.31 5.62 2.87
C GLY A 73 3.21 6.32 2.07
N GLU A 74 3.35 7.61 1.77
CA GLU A 74 2.42 8.35 0.91
C GLU A 74 2.35 7.77 -0.50
N ILE A 75 3.49 7.53 -1.13
CA ILE A 75 3.56 6.98 -2.49
C ILE A 75 2.98 5.56 -2.50
N HIS A 76 3.30 4.75 -1.50
CA HIS A 76 2.75 3.40 -1.40
C HIS A 76 1.23 3.39 -1.22
N ALA A 77 0.70 4.21 -0.31
CA ALA A 77 -0.73 4.35 -0.10
C ALA A 77 -1.47 4.83 -1.36
N ALA A 78 -0.88 5.79 -2.09
CA ALA A 78 -1.43 6.26 -3.37
C ALA A 78 -1.43 5.15 -4.44
N GLN A 79 -0.32 4.41 -4.58
CA GLN A 79 -0.21 3.32 -5.55
C GLN A 79 -1.23 2.20 -5.29
N LEU A 80 -1.40 1.80 -4.03
CA LEU A 80 -2.39 0.79 -3.64
C LEU A 80 -3.82 1.30 -3.88
N SER A 81 -4.07 2.59 -3.63
CA SER A 81 -5.38 3.21 -3.87
C SER A 81 -5.72 3.27 -5.36
N ASP A 82 -4.74 3.57 -6.22
CA ASP A 82 -4.92 3.49 -7.68
C ASP A 82 -5.14 2.06 -8.15
N THR A 83 -4.40 1.09 -7.57
CA THR A 83 -4.59 -0.34 -7.85
C THR A 83 -5.99 -0.80 -7.47
N LEU A 84 -6.49 -0.38 -6.30
CA LEU A 84 -7.85 -0.70 -5.83
C LEU A 84 -8.93 -0.12 -6.75
N GLN A 85 -8.67 1.04 -7.35
CA GLN A 85 -9.58 1.73 -8.27
C GLN A 85 -9.39 1.36 -9.74
N GLY A 86 -8.41 0.52 -10.07
CA GLY A 86 -8.07 0.16 -11.45
C GLY A 86 -7.51 1.33 -12.28
N ARG A 87 -6.93 2.34 -11.63
CA ARG A 87 -6.36 3.52 -12.30
C ARG A 87 -4.94 3.24 -12.79
N ARG A 88 -4.56 3.90 -13.87
CA ARG A 88 -3.18 3.91 -14.36
C ARG A 88 -2.36 4.97 -13.60
N PRO A 89 -1.06 4.72 -13.37
CA PRO A 89 -0.19 5.70 -12.75
C PRO A 89 -0.10 6.96 -13.62
N SER A 90 -0.15 8.13 -12.98
CA SER A 90 0.01 9.43 -13.63
C SER A 90 1.49 9.83 -13.73
N ASP A 91 1.82 10.72 -14.66
CA ASP A 91 3.18 11.27 -14.78
C ASP A 91 3.63 11.97 -13.49
N ALA A 92 2.71 12.66 -12.79
CA ALA A 92 3.00 13.28 -11.51
C ALA A 92 3.37 12.24 -10.44
N PHE A 93 2.67 11.11 -10.40
CA PHE A 93 3.02 9.99 -9.53
C PHE A 93 4.39 9.42 -9.89
N LEU A 94 4.66 9.20 -11.18
CA LEU A 94 5.94 8.68 -11.66
C LEU A 94 7.12 9.59 -11.31
N ARG A 95 6.95 10.91 -11.37
CA ARG A 95 7.98 11.86 -10.92
C ARG A 95 8.21 11.81 -9.41
N ARG A 96 7.18 11.62 -8.60
CA ARG A 96 7.30 11.53 -7.14
C ARG A 96 8.08 10.29 -6.72
N ILE A 97 7.80 9.14 -7.35
CA ILE A 97 8.50 7.88 -7.04
C ILE A 97 9.96 7.92 -7.49
N THR A 98 10.27 8.49 -8.66
CA THR A 98 11.66 8.63 -9.11
C THR A 98 12.44 9.62 -8.25
N ALA A 99 11.82 10.74 -7.84
CA ALA A 99 12.45 11.70 -6.94
C ALA A 99 12.76 11.07 -5.56
N LEU A 100 11.83 10.29 -4.99
CA LEU A 100 12.10 9.55 -3.75
C LEU A 100 13.26 8.56 -3.94
N GLY A 101 13.31 7.87 -5.09
CA GLY A 101 14.41 6.96 -5.41
C GLY A 101 15.76 7.67 -5.45
N ALA A 102 15.84 8.84 -6.08
CA ALA A 102 17.06 9.66 -6.10
C ALA A 102 17.47 10.09 -4.68
N ASP A 103 16.52 10.58 -3.88
CA ASP A 103 16.78 10.99 -2.49
C ASP A 103 17.32 9.83 -1.63
N LEU A 104 16.82 8.61 -1.84
CA LEU A 104 17.27 7.42 -1.12
C LEU A 104 18.69 6.97 -1.53
N VAL A 105 19.09 7.19 -2.78
CA VAL A 105 20.45 6.93 -3.25
C VAL A 105 21.43 7.91 -2.60
N ASP A 106 21.08 9.19 -2.58
CA ASP A 106 21.97 10.25 -2.09
C ASP A 106 22.09 10.26 -0.55
N GLN A 107 20.98 10.06 0.16
CA GLN A 107 20.91 10.21 1.61
C GLN A 107 20.90 8.87 2.36
N GLY A 108 20.92 7.76 1.62
CA GLY A 108 20.82 6.41 2.15
C GLY A 108 19.40 6.04 2.61
N LEU A 109 19.16 4.73 2.69
CA LEU A 109 17.91 4.16 3.20
C LEU A 109 17.85 4.27 4.73
N PRO A 110 16.84 4.91 5.32
CA PRO A 110 16.67 4.95 6.78
C PRO A 110 16.65 3.54 7.39
N GLY A 111 17.40 3.33 8.47
CA GLY A 111 17.48 2.05 9.16
C GLY A 111 18.38 0.99 8.52
N SER A 112 19.06 1.29 7.40
CA SER A 112 19.97 0.33 6.76
C SER A 112 21.31 0.16 7.49
N GLY A 113 21.70 1.10 8.36
CA GLY A 113 22.95 1.03 9.11
C GLY A 113 23.02 -0.12 10.13
N GLU A 114 21.86 -0.67 10.52
CA GLU A 114 21.76 -1.81 11.44
C GLU A 114 21.72 -3.16 10.71
N ILE A 115 21.63 -3.14 9.37
CA ILE A 115 21.58 -4.36 8.58
C ILE A 115 23.00 -4.93 8.50
N LEU A 116 23.20 -6.12 9.08
CA LEU A 116 24.43 -6.87 8.91
C LEU A 116 24.59 -7.24 7.43
N THR A 117 25.50 -6.59 6.73
CA THR A 117 25.86 -6.94 5.35
C THR A 117 26.81 -8.14 5.39
N PRO A 118 26.36 -9.37 5.07
CA PRO A 118 27.28 -10.49 4.99
C PRO A 118 28.28 -10.26 3.86
N PRO A 119 29.52 -10.75 3.99
CA PRO A 119 30.50 -10.66 2.91
C PRO A 119 29.98 -11.35 1.65
N ILE A 120 30.23 -10.73 0.50
CA ILE A 120 29.91 -11.33 -0.80
C ILE A 120 30.85 -12.52 -1.00
N LEU A 121 30.32 -13.75 -0.93
CA LEU A 121 31.11 -14.99 -0.96
C LEU A 121 31.72 -15.30 -2.35
N MET A 122 31.16 -14.72 -3.42
CA MET A 122 31.66 -14.87 -4.79
C MET A 122 31.62 -13.51 -5.48
N PRO A 123 32.64 -12.65 -5.29
CA PRO A 123 32.71 -11.38 -5.98
C PRO A 123 32.97 -11.60 -7.47
N TYR A 124 32.26 -10.86 -8.32
CA TYR A 124 32.61 -10.77 -9.73
C TYR A 124 33.97 -10.08 -9.85
N GLN A 125 34.91 -10.70 -10.57
CA GLN A 125 36.19 -10.07 -10.89
C GLN A 125 35.95 -8.99 -11.96
N THR A 126 36.22 -7.73 -11.62
CA THR A 126 36.37 -6.62 -12.57
C THR A 126 37.63 -6.74 -13.39
#